data_AF-A0A972JVD1-F1
#
_entry.id   AF-A0A972JVD1-F1
#
_cell.length_a   1.000
_cell.length_b   1.000
_cell.length_c   1.000
_cell.angle_alpha   90.00
_cell.angle_beta   90.00
_cell.angle_gamma   90.00
#
_symmetry.space_group_name_H-M   'P 1'
#
loop_
_entity.id
_entity.type
_entity.pdbx_description
1 polymer ?
#
loop_
_entity_poly.entity_id
_entity_poly.type
_entity_poly.pdbx_seq_one_letter_code
_entity_poly.pdbx_strand_id
1 'polypeptide(L)'
;MKKKTRQLTIDGQTYIWGVSQISFNHVCLKVWFPEVKTPWLLVRYRFDDPWLQYGPIITATPEQRDQHFQLQPMQPKHVAEVIRRACQYSQDASGTVERTLHFHCHLNGEIAPIDHATTLDDMSQPSAEE
;
A
#
# COMPACT_ATOMS: atom_id res chain seq x y z
N MET A 1 -9.77 -4.00 -15.57
CA MET A 1 -10.68 -4.15 -14.39
C MET A 1 -11.01 -2.77 -13.82
N LYS A 2 -12.28 -2.48 -13.49
CA LYS A 2 -12.64 -1.22 -12.80
C LYS A 2 -11.87 -1.14 -11.48
N LYS A 3 -11.11 -0.06 -11.26
CA LYS A 3 -10.39 0.18 -10.00
C LYS A 3 -11.43 0.31 -8.88
N LYS A 4 -11.46 -0.65 -7.97
CA LYS A 4 -12.34 -0.65 -6.79
C LYS A 4 -11.78 0.39 -5.80
N THR A 5 -12.25 1.62 -5.90
CA THR A 5 -12.00 2.65 -4.87
C THR A 5 -12.91 2.42 -3.67
N ARG A 6 -12.46 2.88 -2.51
CA ARG A 6 -13.13 2.78 -1.21
C ARG A 6 -13.03 4.13 -0.51
N GLN A 7 -13.98 4.40 0.38
CA GLN A 7 -13.97 5.60 1.20
C GLN A 7 -13.70 5.22 2.66
N LEU A 8 -13.01 6.09 3.37
CA LEU A 8 -12.73 5.97 4.80
C LEU A 8 -12.74 7.36 5.44
N THR A 9 -13.33 7.48 6.62
CA THR A 9 -13.30 8.72 7.41
C THR A 9 -12.41 8.50 8.62
N ILE A 10 -11.42 9.37 8.79
CA ILE A 10 -10.42 9.31 9.87
C ILE A 10 -10.37 10.69 10.50
N ASP A 11 -10.59 10.76 11.80
CA ASP A 11 -10.45 11.98 12.60
C ASP A 11 -11.25 13.17 12.02
N GLY A 12 -12.43 12.89 11.45
CA GLY A 12 -13.33 13.88 10.83
C GLY A 12 -13.04 14.19 9.35
N GLN A 13 -11.89 13.77 8.82
CA GLN A 13 -11.53 13.96 7.41
C GLN A 13 -11.88 12.72 6.58
N THR A 14 -12.47 12.95 5.41
CA THR A 14 -12.78 11.87 4.47
C THR A 14 -11.63 11.68 3.48
N TYR A 15 -11.30 10.42 3.23
CA TYR A 15 -10.30 9.97 2.27
C TYR A 15 -10.91 8.94 1.32
N ILE A 16 -10.48 8.98 0.07
CA ILE A 16 -10.72 7.92 -0.92
C ILE A 16 -9.41 7.14 -1.04
N TRP A 17 -9.49 5.83 -1.14
CA TRP A 17 -8.31 5.00 -1.33
C TRP A 17 -8.57 3.85 -2.31
N GLY A 18 -7.48 3.31 -2.84
CA GLY A 18 -7.51 2.21 -3.79
C GLY A 18 -6.15 1.55 -3.87
N VAL A 19 -6.15 0.30 -4.33
CA VAL A 19 -4.93 -0.51 -4.47
C VAL A 19 -4.72 -0.82 -5.94
N SER A 20 -3.48 -0.69 -6.40
CA SER A 20 -3.03 -1.18 -7.70
C SER A 20 -1.82 -2.08 -7.52
N GLN A 21 -1.79 -3.21 -8.22
CA GLN A 21 -0.60 -4.06 -8.27
C GLN A 21 0.56 -3.29 -8.93
N ILE A 22 1.77 -3.44 -8.39
CA ILE A 22 3.00 -2.89 -8.99
C ILE A 22 4.02 -4.00 -9.29
N SER A 23 4.01 -5.11 -8.55
CA SER A 23 4.73 -6.34 -8.91
C SER A 23 4.05 -7.57 -8.30
N PHE A 24 4.63 -8.75 -8.47
CA PHE A 24 4.14 -9.99 -7.87
C PHE A 24 4.14 -9.98 -6.33
N ASN A 25 5.07 -9.24 -5.74
CA ASN A 25 5.26 -9.19 -4.29
C ASN A 25 4.83 -7.86 -3.68
N HIS A 26 4.29 -6.93 -4.49
CA HIS A 26 3.97 -5.58 -4.02
C HIS A 26 2.73 -5.00 -4.67
N VAL A 27 1.99 -4.26 -3.86
CA VAL A 27 0.91 -3.40 -4.27
C VAL A 27 1.19 -1.96 -3.86
N CYS A 28 0.63 -1.02 -4.61
CA CYS A 28 0.63 0.39 -4.27
C CYS A 28 -0.75 0.77 -3.74
N LEU A 29 -0.79 1.20 -2.48
CA LEU A 29 -1.92 1.90 -1.89
C LEU A 29 -1.85 3.37 -2.30
N LYS A 30 -2.95 3.87 -2.84
CA LYS A 30 -3.12 5.25 -3.26
C LYS A 30 -4.24 5.88 -2.45
N VAL A 31 -4.00 7.06 -1.91
CA VAL A 31 -4.99 7.79 -1.10
C VAL A 31 -5.15 9.20 -1.66
N TRP A 32 -6.41 9.64 -1.74
CA TRP A 32 -6.84 10.94 -2.26
C TRP A 32 -7.77 11.62 -1.26
N PHE A 33 -7.78 12.95 -1.29
CA PHE A 33 -8.92 13.70 -0.79
C PHE A 33 -10.06 13.64 -1.82
N PRO A 34 -11.35 13.63 -1.41
CA PRO A 34 -12.49 13.53 -2.33
C PRO A 34 -12.48 14.56 -3.48
N GLU A 35 -12.02 15.77 -3.18
CA GLU A 35 -11.96 16.90 -4.13
C GLU A 35 -10.75 16.86 -5.06
N VAL A 36 -9.79 15.95 -4.82
CA VAL A 36 -8.48 15.94 -5.50
C VAL A 36 -8.29 14.66 -6.30
N LYS A 37 -7.94 14.80 -7.58
CA LYS A 37 -7.68 13.66 -8.49
C LYS A 37 -6.28 13.05 -8.34
N THR A 38 -5.32 13.84 -7.87
CA THR A 38 -3.94 13.41 -7.65
C THR A 38 -3.79 12.72 -6.29
N PRO A 39 -3.13 11.57 -6.19
CA PRO A 39 -2.87 10.94 -4.91
C PRO A 39 -2.09 11.88 -3.99
N TRP A 40 -2.63 12.09 -2.80
CA TRP A 40 -1.94 12.76 -1.71
C TRP A 40 -0.86 11.85 -1.11
N LEU A 41 -1.13 10.54 -1.04
CA LEU A 41 -0.24 9.55 -0.44
C LEU A 41 -0.15 8.30 -1.32
N LEU A 42 1.09 7.85 -1.53
CA LEU A 42 1.44 6.61 -2.22
C LEU A 42 2.25 5.73 -1.28
N VAL A 43 1.78 4.50 -1.03
CA VAL A 43 2.44 3.56 -0.13
C VAL A 43 2.75 2.27 -0.87
N ARG A 44 4.03 1.90 -0.90
CA ARG A 44 4.48 0.59 -1.33
C ARG A 44 4.19 -0.40 -0.20
N TYR A 45 3.37 -1.40 -0.46
CA TYR A 45 2.99 -2.43 0.50
C TYR A 45 3.40 -3.78 -0.05
N ARG A 46 4.15 -4.56 0.73
CA ARG A 46 4.49 -5.93 0.35
C ARG A 46 3.25 -6.81 0.45
N PHE A 47 2.95 -7.56 -0.59
CA PHE A 47 1.83 -8.49 -0.68
C PHE A 47 2.33 -9.73 -1.41
N ASP A 48 2.25 -10.90 -0.80
CA ASP A 48 2.67 -12.15 -1.44
C ASP A 48 1.43 -12.71 -2.15
N ASP A 49 1.50 -12.85 -3.47
CA ASP A 49 0.42 -13.46 -4.24
C ASP A 49 0.28 -14.95 -3.84
N PRO A 50 -0.86 -15.36 -3.23
CA PRO A 50 -1.04 -16.73 -2.78
C PRO A 50 -1.03 -17.73 -3.95
N TRP A 51 -1.26 -17.28 -5.19
CA TRP A 51 -1.19 -18.15 -6.36
C TRP A 51 0.22 -18.54 -6.74
N LEU A 52 1.20 -17.67 -6.50
CA LEU A 52 2.62 -18.00 -6.71
C LEU A 52 3.13 -19.00 -5.67
N GLN A 53 2.51 -19.03 -4.50
CA GLN A 53 2.81 -19.96 -3.43
C GLN A 53 1.86 -21.17 -3.40
N TYR A 54 1.01 -21.36 -4.42
CA TYR A 54 -0.07 -22.34 -4.38
C TYR A 54 0.44 -23.78 -4.16
N GLY A 55 1.45 -24.21 -4.93
CA GLY A 55 2.05 -25.54 -4.79
C GLY A 55 2.56 -25.84 -3.37
N PRO A 56 3.44 -24.99 -2.83
CA PRO A 56 3.87 -25.07 -1.43
C PRO A 56 2.70 -25.03 -0.44
N ILE A 57 1.72 -24.15 -0.63
CA ILE A 57 0.55 -24.01 0.26
C ILE A 57 -0.28 -25.29 0.34
N ILE A 58 -0.60 -25.92 -0.80
CA ILE A 58 -1.48 -27.10 -0.81
C ILE A 58 -0.77 -28.37 -0.32
N THR A 59 0.56 -28.36 -0.30
CA THR A 59 1.38 -29.47 0.18
C THR A 59 1.92 -29.26 1.60
N ALA A 60 1.84 -28.05 2.14
CA ALA A 60 2.25 -27.71 3.49
C ALA A 60 1.39 -28.39 4.57
N THR A 61 2.04 -28.85 5.63
CA THR A 61 1.33 -29.27 6.85
C THR A 61 0.62 -28.06 7.49
N PRO A 62 -0.41 -28.27 8.33
CA PRO A 62 -1.12 -27.17 8.97
C PRO A 62 -0.20 -26.15 9.66
N GLU A 63 0.88 -26.61 10.29
CA GLU A 63 1.87 -25.79 11.01
C GLU A 63 2.79 -24.98 10.06
N GLN A 64 2.93 -25.45 8.81
CA GLN A 64 3.76 -24.80 7.78
C GLN A 64 2.96 -23.82 6.93
N ARG A 65 1.63 -23.96 6.85
CA ARG A 65 0.76 -23.06 6.05
C ARG A 65 0.86 -21.61 6.48
N ASP A 66 0.97 -21.34 7.78
CA ASP A 66 1.12 -19.99 8.31
C ASP A 66 2.44 -19.33 7.85
N GLN A 67 3.45 -20.13 7.49
CA GLN A 67 4.71 -19.67 6.91
C GLN A 67 4.58 -19.27 5.44
N HIS A 68 3.52 -19.69 4.75
CA HIS A 68 3.24 -19.34 3.36
C HIS A 68 2.19 -18.22 3.22
N PHE A 69 1.35 -18.03 4.25
CA PHE A 69 0.40 -16.92 4.36
C PHE A 69 0.91 -15.80 5.28
N GLN A 70 2.20 -15.48 5.22
CA GLN A 70 2.82 -14.51 6.12
C GLN A 70 2.31 -13.08 5.94
N LEU A 71 1.68 -12.77 4.80
CA LEU A 71 1.20 -11.43 4.50
C LEU A 71 -0.31 -11.30 4.70
N GLN A 72 -0.67 -10.62 5.79
CA GLN A 72 -2.05 -10.23 6.03
C GLN A 72 -2.54 -9.34 4.88
N PRO A 73 -3.74 -9.61 4.32
CA PRO A 73 -4.32 -8.75 3.31
C PRO A 73 -4.43 -7.31 3.84
N MET A 74 -4.29 -6.33 2.95
CA MET A 74 -4.46 -4.93 3.33
C MET A 74 -5.90 -4.68 3.81
N GLN A 75 -6.05 -4.41 5.10
CA GLN A 75 -7.33 -4.14 5.74
C GLN A 75 -7.55 -2.63 5.91
N PRO A 76 -8.82 -2.17 6.01
CA PRO A 76 -9.12 -0.75 6.28
C PRO A 76 -8.42 -0.20 7.52
N LYS A 77 -8.21 -1.03 8.55
CA LYS A 77 -7.47 -0.64 9.76
C LYS A 77 -5.99 -0.26 9.46
N HIS A 78 -5.34 -0.99 8.56
CA HIS A 78 -3.96 -0.69 8.13
C HIS A 78 -3.91 0.61 7.34
N VAL A 79 -4.90 0.83 6.45
CA VAL A 79 -5.03 2.09 5.70
C VAL A 79 -5.22 3.27 6.65
N ALA A 80 -6.03 3.11 7.70
CA ALA A 80 -6.24 4.15 8.70
C ALA A 80 -4.95 4.52 9.44
N GLU A 81 -4.17 3.52 9.85
CA GLU A 81 -2.89 3.75 10.53
C GLU A 81 -1.87 4.46 9.63
N VAL A 82 -1.75 4.03 8.38
CA VAL A 82 -0.89 4.65 7.37
C VAL A 82 -1.26 6.12 7.16
N ILE A 83 -2.55 6.44 7.04
CA ILE A 83 -2.99 7.83 6.87
C ILE A 83 -2.65 8.67 8.10
N ARG A 84 -2.86 8.15 9.31
CA ARG A 84 -2.50 8.86 10.55
C ARG A 84 -1.00 9.16 10.63
N ARG A 85 -0.14 8.18 10.28
CA ARG A 85 1.32 8.38 10.23
C ARG A 85 1.70 9.42 9.19
N ALA A 86 1.07 9.39 8.01
CA ALA A 86 1.31 10.38 6.98
C ALA A 86 0.93 11.80 7.44
N CYS A 87 -0.21 11.98 8.12
CA CYS A 87 -0.62 13.27 8.69
C CYS A 87 0.35 13.76 9.78
N GLN A 88 0.84 12.87 10.65
CA GLN A 88 1.86 13.20 11.65
C GLN A 88 3.16 13.67 10.99
N TYR A 89 3.55 13.02 9.89
CA TYR A 89 4.76 13.35 9.14
C TYR A 89 4.64 14.67 8.35
N SER A 90 3.51 14.90 7.68
CA SER A 90 3.31 16.10 6.87
C SER A 90 3.08 17.35 7.72
N GLN A 91 2.65 17.22 8.98
CA GLN A 91 2.11 18.31 9.80
C GLN A 91 0.85 18.98 9.20
N ASP A 92 0.43 18.53 8.01
CA ASP A 92 -0.72 19.00 7.26
C ASP A 92 -1.81 17.92 7.28
N ALA A 93 -2.90 18.23 7.99
CA ALA A 93 -4.19 17.55 7.84
C ALA A 93 -5.11 18.26 6.83
N SER A 94 -4.69 19.45 6.36
CA SER A 94 -5.41 20.28 5.39
C SER A 94 -5.33 19.64 4.01
N GLY A 95 -6.46 19.48 3.32
CA GLY A 95 -6.58 18.81 2.02
C GLY A 95 -5.81 19.42 0.83
N THR A 96 -4.77 20.20 1.07
CA THR A 96 -3.88 20.78 0.08
C THR A 96 -2.76 19.78 -0.25
N VAL A 97 -2.73 19.30 -1.49
CA VAL A 97 -1.65 18.43 -1.98
C VAL A 97 -0.53 19.32 -2.52
N GLU A 98 0.30 19.88 -1.64
CA GLU A 98 1.53 20.59 -2.07
C GLU A 98 2.57 19.60 -2.62
N ARG A 99 2.62 18.40 -2.04
CA ARG A 99 3.48 17.29 -2.45
C ARG A 99 2.80 15.95 -2.21
N THR A 100 3.04 14.98 -3.09
CA THR A 100 2.64 13.59 -2.84
C THR A 100 3.61 12.96 -1.84
N LEU A 101 3.08 12.36 -0.80
CA LEU A 101 3.85 11.65 0.21
C LEU A 101 4.11 10.21 -0.24
N HIS A 102 5.32 9.72 0.03
CA HIS A 102 5.75 8.37 -0.33
C HIS A 102 6.18 7.60 0.91
N PHE A 103 5.63 6.40 1.08
CA PHE A 103 5.91 5.53 2.23
C PHE A 103 6.15 4.08 1.80
N HIS A 104 6.89 3.35 2.63
CA HIS A 104 7.04 1.90 2.56
C HIS A 104 6.43 1.27 3.82
N CYS A 105 5.58 0.26 3.62
CA CYS A 105 5.10 -0.60 4.69
C CYS A 105 5.88 -1.93 4.66
N HIS A 106 6.65 -2.18 5.71
CA HIS A 106 7.46 -3.38 5.90
C HIS A 106 6.63 -4.58 6.40
N LEU A 107 7.21 -5.78 6.32
CA LEU A 107 6.58 -7.04 6.76
C LEU A 107 6.13 -7.04 8.22
N ASN A 108 6.86 -6.32 9.08
CA ASN A 108 6.57 -6.15 10.50
C ASN A 108 5.42 -5.14 10.76
N GLY A 109 4.81 -4.58 9.71
CA GLY A 109 3.79 -3.53 9.80
C GLY A 109 4.36 -2.13 10.04
N GLU A 110 5.70 -1.99 10.04
CA GLU A 110 6.34 -0.68 10.20
C GLU A 110 6.17 0.16 8.94
N ILE A 111 5.83 1.43 9.15
CA ILE A 111 5.55 2.40 8.09
C ILE A 111 6.63 3.46 8.16
N ALA A 112 7.46 3.53 7.12
CA ALA A 112 8.58 4.47 7.01
C ALA A 112 8.41 5.38 5.78
N PRO A 113 8.73 6.69 5.88
CA PRO A 113 8.76 7.57 4.72
C PRO A 113 9.86 7.14 3.75
N ILE A 114 9.64 7.32 2.45
CA ILE A 114 10.66 7.14 1.42
C ILE A 114 11.28 8.52 1.17
N ASP A 115 12.50 8.74 1.64
CA ASP A 115 13.24 9.95 1.29
C ASP A 115 13.58 9.95 -0.21
N HIS A 116 13.47 11.13 -0.83
CA HIS A 116 13.56 11.40 -2.28
C HIS A 116 14.84 10.89 -3.01
N ALA A 117 15.75 10.18 -2.34
CA ALA A 117 16.94 9.58 -2.92
C ALA A 117 16.71 8.19 -3.55
N THR A 118 15.56 7.55 -3.35
CA THR A 118 15.23 6.27 -4.02
C THR A 118 14.18 6.49 -5.10
N THR A 119 14.68 6.55 -6.33
CA THR A 119 13.99 6.95 -7.55
C THR A 119 12.69 6.18 -7.80
N LEU A 120 11.62 6.92 -8.11
CA LEU A 120 10.31 6.44 -8.58
C LEU A 120 10.35 5.83 -10.00
N ASP A 121 11.52 5.79 -10.65
CA ASP A 121 11.71 5.14 -11.96
C ASP A 121 11.48 3.61 -11.90
N ASP A 122 11.60 3.00 -10.73
CA ASP A 122 11.37 1.55 -10.53
C ASP A 122 9.88 1.18 -10.41
N MET A 123 8.96 2.16 -10.38
CA MET A 123 7.52 1.91 -10.22
C MET A 123 6.71 1.95 -11.53
N SER A 124 7.36 2.21 -12.67
CA SER A 124 6.71 2.30 -13.99
C SER A 124 7.32 1.42 -15.08
N GLN A 125 8.38 0.65 -14.79
CA GLN A 125 8.93 -0.29 -15.76
C GLN A 125 8.27 -1.66 -15.59
N PRO A 126 7.58 -2.21 -16.61
CA PRO A 126 7.31 -3.63 -16.63
C PRO A 126 8.66 -4.33 -16.71
N SER A 127 8.99 -5.14 -15.71
CA SER A 127 10.11 -6.09 -15.79
C SER A 127 9.85 -6.98 -17.01
N ALA A 128 10.56 -6.66 -18.10
CA ALA A 128 10.68 -7.50 -19.27
C ALA A 128 11.95 -8.32 -19.08
N GLU A 129 11.79 -9.59 -18.69
CA GLU A 129 12.81 -10.63 -18.82
C GLU A 129 12.01 -11.91 -19.16
N GLU A 130 11.96 -12.28 -20.44
CA GLU A 130 12.85 -13.23 -21.18
C GLU A 130 12.47 -14.69 -20.97
#